data_AF-X1JZI5-F1
#
_entry.id   AF-X1JZI5-F1
#
_cell.length_a   1.000
_cell.length_b   1.000
_cell.length_c   1.000
_cell.angle_alpha   90.00
_cell.angle_beta   90.00
_cell.angle_gamma   90.00
#
_symmetry.space_group_name_H-M   'P 1'
#
loop_
_entity.id
_entity.type
_entity.pdbx_description
1 polymer ?
#
loop_
_entity_poly.entity_id
_entity_poly.type
_entity_poly.pdbx_seq_one_letter_code
_entity_poly.pdbx_strand_id
1 'polypeptide(L)'
;MNRLKEIIASGRTIKYAARLFLAVIIGVALLGSLPTAVQAQPDPVDLELGGEGATGWSEANIMPGDIGSFTVTLRNTGSEDGFVIIWVSDIDSGEGTNPESETDTSGDGELDKYLQFNLSSTPFGRLSTELLSLPATIDNFPQSASDPNYIRMSPLDAGEEVTLGWEWELPP
;
A
#
# COMPACT_ATOMS: atom_id res chain seq x y z
N MET A 1 82.74 4.55 -22.13
CA MET A 1 81.54 5.38 -22.43
C MET A 1 80.26 4.57 -22.73
N ASN A 2 80.25 3.23 -22.55
CA ASN A 2 79.08 2.38 -22.90
C ASN A 2 78.11 2.10 -21.74
N ARG A 3 78.59 1.97 -20.50
CA ARG A 3 77.72 1.67 -19.33
C ARG A 3 76.71 2.77 -19.00
N LEU A 4 77.02 4.04 -19.31
CA LEU A 4 76.12 5.16 -19.04
C LEU A 4 74.88 5.14 -19.95
N LYS A 5 75.03 4.71 -21.22
CA LYS A 5 73.93 4.64 -22.19
C LYS A 5 72.94 3.52 -21.85
N GLU A 6 73.44 2.39 -21.35
CA GLU A 6 72.64 1.25 -20.88
C GLU A 6 71.78 1.61 -19.65
N ILE A 7 72.35 2.34 -18.68
CA ILE A 7 71.63 2.79 -17.48
C ILE A 7 70.52 3.79 -17.84
N ILE A 8 70.79 4.71 -18.77
CA ILE A 8 69.81 5.71 -19.24
C ILE A 8 68.68 5.06 -20.05
N ALA A 9 68.99 4.06 -20.87
CA ALA A 9 68.00 3.29 -21.63
C ALA A 9 67.10 2.45 -20.72
N SER A 10 67.69 1.76 -19.74
CA SER A 10 66.98 0.97 -18.72
C SER A 10 66.05 1.83 -17.84
N GLY A 11 66.50 3.02 -17.44
CA GLY A 11 65.67 3.96 -16.68
C GLY A 11 64.47 4.51 -17.44
N ARG A 12 64.53 4.58 -18.78
CA ARG A 12 63.39 4.96 -19.64
C ARG A 12 62.37 3.82 -19.76
N THR A 13 62.81 2.60 -20.03
CA THR A 13 61.92 1.43 -20.15
C THR A 13 61.19 1.13 -18.83
N ILE A 14 61.86 1.26 -17.69
CA ILE A 14 61.22 1.10 -16.36
C ILE A 14 60.12 2.15 -16.14
N LYS A 15 60.35 3.41 -16.54
CA LYS A 15 59.33 4.47 -16.43
C LYS A 15 58.12 4.24 -17.32
N TYR A 16 58.31 3.73 -18.54
CA TYR A 16 57.20 3.40 -19.43
C TYR A 16 56.41 2.19 -18.93
N ALA A 17 57.09 1.14 -18.46
CA ALA A 17 56.45 -0.03 -17.88
C ALA A 17 55.63 0.33 -16.62
N ALA A 18 56.17 1.17 -15.73
CA ALA A 18 55.47 1.62 -14.54
C ALA A 18 54.23 2.47 -14.86
N ARG A 19 54.30 3.33 -15.88
CA ARG A 19 53.15 4.13 -16.36
C ARG A 19 52.05 3.26 -16.96
N LEU A 20 52.44 2.23 -17.72
CA LEU A 20 51.51 1.30 -18.35
C LEU A 20 50.80 0.45 -17.29
N PHE A 21 51.53 -0.03 -16.28
CA PHE A 21 50.95 -0.72 -15.12
C PHE A 21 49.97 0.17 -14.35
N LEU A 22 50.34 1.43 -14.09
CA LEU A 22 49.46 2.37 -13.40
C LEU A 22 48.18 2.66 -14.19
N ALA A 23 48.29 2.84 -15.51
CA ALA A 23 47.14 3.07 -16.38
C ALA A 23 46.17 1.87 -16.40
N VAL A 24 46.69 0.64 -16.38
CA VAL A 24 45.88 -0.58 -16.29
C VAL A 24 45.18 -0.66 -14.93
N ILE A 25 45.88 -0.38 -13.82
CA ILE A 25 45.27 -0.40 -12.48
C ILE A 25 44.16 0.64 -12.36
N ILE A 26 44.37 1.85 -12.87
CA ILE A 26 43.36 2.92 -12.88
C ILE A 26 42.17 2.50 -13.76
N GLY A 27 42.41 1.91 -14.94
CA GLY A 27 41.36 1.41 -15.82
C GLY A 27 40.50 0.31 -15.18
N VAL A 28 41.12 -0.63 -14.47
CA VAL A 28 40.40 -1.70 -13.75
C VAL A 28 39.63 -1.15 -12.55
N ALA A 29 40.21 -0.21 -11.79
CA ALA A 29 39.52 0.43 -10.67
C ALA A 29 38.30 1.26 -11.11
N LEU A 30 38.38 1.92 -12.27
CA LEU A 30 37.28 2.69 -12.85
C LEU A 30 36.15 1.80 -13.40
N LEU A 31 36.47 0.62 -13.93
CA LEU A 31 35.46 -0.35 -14.37
C LEU A 31 34.71 -0.99 -13.19
N GLY A 32 35.39 -1.18 -12.05
CA GLY A 32 34.77 -1.69 -10.82
C GLY A 32 33.93 -0.66 -10.03
N SER A 33 33.91 0.60 -10.46
CA SER A 33 33.15 1.69 -9.82
C SER A 33 32.00 2.21 -10.68
N LEU A 34 31.62 1.46 -11.73
CA LEU A 34 30.37 1.72 -12.43
C LEU A 34 29.21 1.52 -11.45
N PRO A 35 28.28 2.48 -11.33
CA PRO A 35 27.10 2.31 -10.51
C PRO A 35 26.32 1.11 -11.05
N THR A 36 26.18 0.06 -10.24
CA THR A 36 25.25 -1.03 -10.54
C THR A 36 23.85 -0.44 -10.42
N ALA A 37 23.03 -0.61 -11.47
CA ALA A 37 21.62 -0.31 -11.37
C ALA A 37 21.04 -1.16 -10.22
N VAL A 38 20.70 -0.51 -9.12
CA VAL A 38 19.91 -1.14 -8.06
C VAL A 38 18.51 -1.27 -8.66
N GLN A 39 18.19 -2.44 -9.19
CA GLN A 39 16.80 -2.78 -9.43
C GLN A 39 16.20 -3.01 -8.06
N ALA A 40 15.28 -2.13 -7.65
CA ALA A 40 14.38 -2.45 -6.56
C ALA A 40 13.71 -3.77 -6.94
N GLN A 41 13.92 -4.82 -6.15
CA GLN A 41 13.17 -6.05 -6.34
C GLN A 41 11.71 -5.70 -6.02
N PRO A 42 10.75 -6.00 -6.91
CA PRO A 42 9.35 -5.77 -6.60
C PRO A 42 8.99 -6.52 -5.32
N ASP A 43 8.16 -5.90 -4.49
CA ASP A 43 7.66 -6.56 -3.30
C ASP A 43 6.86 -7.80 -3.71
N PRO A 44 7.04 -8.94 -3.01
CA PRO A 44 6.40 -10.19 -3.41
C PRO A 44 4.88 -10.05 -3.39
N VAL A 45 4.32 -9.38 -2.40
CA VAL A 45 2.91 -8.96 -2.39
C VAL A 45 2.91 -7.46 -2.21
N ASP A 46 2.26 -6.75 -3.13
CA ASP A 46 2.11 -5.30 -3.10
C ASP A 46 0.66 -4.98 -3.44
N LEU A 47 -0.06 -4.34 -2.52
CA LEU A 47 -1.49 -4.08 -2.66
C LEU A 47 -1.72 -2.60 -2.92
N GLU A 48 -2.28 -2.29 -4.07
CA GLU A 48 -2.71 -0.95 -4.44
C GLU A 48 -4.23 -0.82 -4.32
N LEU A 49 -4.66 0.28 -3.71
CA LEU A 49 -6.06 0.70 -3.70
C LEU A 49 -6.27 1.81 -4.75
N GLY A 50 -7.31 1.67 -5.55
CA GLY A 50 -7.77 2.63 -6.55
C GLY A 50 -9.27 2.88 -6.48
N GLY A 51 -9.76 3.82 -7.29
CA GLY A 51 -11.17 4.23 -7.29
C GLY A 51 -11.49 5.31 -6.27
N GLU A 52 -12.77 5.68 -6.19
CA GLU A 52 -13.26 6.77 -5.33
C GLU A 52 -13.00 6.48 -3.84
N GLY A 53 -13.15 5.22 -3.43
CA GLY A 53 -12.92 4.83 -2.05
C GLY A 53 -11.47 4.49 -1.68
N ALA A 54 -10.48 4.72 -2.56
CA ALA A 54 -9.07 4.49 -2.21
C ALA A 54 -8.48 5.59 -1.33
N THR A 55 -9.06 6.79 -1.38
CA THR A 55 -8.84 7.85 -0.40
C THR A 55 -9.94 7.74 0.64
N GLY A 56 -9.61 7.93 1.93
CA GLY A 56 -10.58 7.82 3.03
C GLY A 56 -11.91 8.54 2.76
N TRP A 57 -13.00 7.98 3.26
CA TRP A 57 -14.36 8.41 2.92
C TRP A 57 -14.83 9.52 3.86
N SER A 58 -15.52 10.52 3.30
CA SER A 58 -16.15 11.58 4.07
C SER A 58 -17.53 11.82 3.51
N GLU A 59 -18.55 11.50 4.30
CA GLU A 59 -19.95 11.71 3.97
C GLU A 59 -20.57 12.58 5.06
N ALA A 60 -21.46 13.50 4.69
CA ALA A 60 -22.00 14.49 5.61
C ALA A 60 -23.50 14.72 5.37
N ASN A 61 -24.20 15.14 6.42
CA ASN A 61 -25.66 15.33 6.40
C ASN A 61 -26.45 14.04 6.15
N ILE A 62 -25.92 12.89 6.57
CA ILE A 62 -26.64 11.61 6.55
C ILE A 62 -27.87 11.73 7.45
N MET A 63 -29.05 11.38 6.92
CA MET A 63 -30.33 11.38 7.63
C MET A 63 -30.91 9.96 7.72
N PRO A 64 -31.75 9.67 8.73
CA PRO A 64 -32.45 8.39 8.81
C PRO A 64 -33.21 8.06 7.52
N GLY A 65 -33.01 6.84 7.02
CA GLY A 65 -33.52 6.35 5.74
C GLY A 65 -32.59 6.57 4.55
N ASP A 66 -31.47 7.28 4.72
CA ASP A 66 -30.48 7.46 3.64
C ASP A 66 -29.68 6.19 3.39
N ILE A 67 -29.28 6.04 2.14
CA ILE A 67 -28.39 4.98 1.66
C ILE A 67 -27.28 5.59 0.80
N GLY A 68 -26.14 4.92 0.76
CA GLY A 68 -25.07 5.27 -0.16
C GLY A 68 -24.19 4.08 -0.49
N SER A 69 -23.31 4.28 -1.47
CA SER A 69 -22.36 3.27 -1.88
C SER A 69 -21.13 3.91 -2.50
N PHE A 70 -20.02 3.18 -2.43
CA PHE A 70 -18.77 3.56 -3.08
C PHE A 70 -17.98 2.30 -3.44
N THR A 71 -17.09 2.45 -4.42
CA THR A 71 -16.29 1.34 -4.93
C THR A 71 -14.81 1.57 -4.68
N VAL A 72 -14.13 0.50 -4.29
CA VAL A 72 -12.67 0.45 -4.16
C VAL A 72 -12.13 -0.63 -5.08
N THR A 73 -11.21 -0.27 -5.96
CA THR A 73 -10.43 -1.22 -6.74
C THR A 73 -9.26 -1.67 -5.89
N LEU A 74 -9.12 -2.97 -5.67
CA LEU A 74 -7.97 -3.58 -5.01
C LEU A 74 -7.17 -4.38 -6.03
N ARG A 75 -5.88 -4.10 -6.13
CA ARG A 75 -4.98 -4.75 -7.08
C ARG A 75 -3.73 -5.27 -6.39
N ASN A 76 -3.32 -6.50 -6.73
CA ASN A 76 -2.00 -7.01 -6.36
C ASN A 76 -1.00 -6.64 -7.47
N THR A 77 -0.16 -5.64 -7.23
CA THR A 77 0.93 -5.22 -8.13
C THR A 77 2.24 -5.95 -7.86
N GLY A 78 2.26 -6.83 -6.85
CA GLY A 78 3.39 -7.66 -6.49
C GLY A 78 3.67 -8.79 -7.48
N SER A 79 4.70 -9.58 -7.17
CA SER A 79 5.13 -10.71 -8.01
C SER A 79 4.62 -12.09 -7.57
N GLU A 80 3.94 -12.18 -6.43
CA GLU A 80 3.45 -13.39 -5.79
C GLU A 80 1.98 -13.22 -5.36
N ASP A 81 1.27 -14.33 -5.20
CA ASP A 81 -0.13 -14.33 -4.75
C ASP A 81 -0.21 -13.99 -3.25
N GLY A 82 -1.26 -13.28 -2.85
CA GLY A 82 -1.40 -12.76 -1.48
C GLY A 82 -2.78 -12.97 -0.86
N PHE A 83 -2.83 -13.11 0.46
CA PHE A 83 -4.09 -13.08 1.21
C PHE A 83 -4.43 -11.65 1.61
N VAL A 84 -5.72 -11.31 1.55
CA VAL A 84 -6.22 -9.98 1.92
C VAL A 84 -7.12 -10.09 3.14
N ILE A 85 -6.86 -9.24 4.13
CA ILE A 85 -7.73 -9.00 5.28
C ILE A 85 -8.23 -7.56 5.16
N ILE A 86 -9.53 -7.34 5.37
CA ILE A 86 -10.19 -6.05 5.24
C ILE A 86 -10.69 -5.62 6.63
N TRP A 87 -10.44 -4.38 6.98
CA TRP A 87 -10.91 -3.72 8.21
C TRP A 87 -11.19 -2.24 7.91
N VAL A 88 -11.96 -1.59 8.77
CA VAL A 88 -12.19 -0.14 8.76
C VAL A 88 -11.36 0.44 9.90
N SER A 89 -10.77 1.63 9.73
CA SER A 89 -10.03 2.31 10.79
C SER A 89 -10.24 3.81 10.71
N ASP A 90 -9.72 4.54 11.70
CA ASP A 90 -9.75 6.00 11.73
C ASP A 90 -11.17 6.58 11.60
N ILE A 91 -12.12 5.93 12.26
CA ILE A 91 -13.52 6.35 12.31
C ILE A 91 -13.63 7.59 13.18
N ASP A 92 -14.24 8.64 12.62
CA ASP A 92 -14.58 9.87 13.30
C ASP A 92 -16.09 10.13 13.13
N SER A 93 -16.87 9.92 14.19
CA SER A 93 -18.30 10.17 14.25
C SER A 93 -18.59 11.44 15.05
N GLY A 94 -18.75 12.56 14.34
CA GLY A 94 -19.15 13.83 14.94
C GLY A 94 -20.66 14.05 14.96
N GLU A 95 -21.15 14.81 15.93
CA GLU A 95 -22.52 15.34 15.87
C GLU A 95 -22.67 16.29 14.67
N GLY A 96 -23.75 16.09 13.90
CA GLY A 96 -24.12 16.99 12.81
C GLY A 96 -24.84 18.25 13.30
N THR A 97 -25.31 19.06 12.35
CA THR A 97 -26.21 20.18 12.71
C THR A 97 -27.57 19.59 13.11
N ASN A 98 -27.93 19.71 14.38
CA ASN A 98 -29.19 19.19 14.85
C ASN A 98 -30.38 20.02 14.34
N PRO A 99 -31.33 19.43 13.58
CA PRO A 99 -32.53 20.13 13.15
C PRO A 99 -33.51 20.43 14.29
N GLU A 100 -33.44 19.68 15.39
CA GLU A 100 -34.25 19.91 16.59
C GLU A 100 -33.42 20.56 17.71
N SER A 101 -34.12 21.17 18.67
CA SER A 101 -33.46 21.77 19.83
C SER A 101 -33.08 20.66 20.82
N GLU A 102 -31.81 20.25 20.84
CA GLU A 102 -31.29 19.38 21.90
C GLU A 102 -30.72 20.16 23.08
N THR A 103 -30.80 19.54 24.25
CA THR A 103 -30.20 20.03 25.49
C THR A 103 -28.78 19.55 25.69
N ASP A 104 -28.35 18.56 24.89
CA ASP A 104 -27.00 18.02 24.87
C ASP A 104 -26.46 18.22 23.45
N THR A 105 -25.56 19.18 23.29
CA THR A 105 -24.91 19.51 22.01
C THR A 105 -23.39 19.46 22.17
N SER A 106 -22.94 18.71 23.17
CA SER A 106 -21.55 18.63 23.59
C SER A 106 -21.20 17.18 23.84
N GLY A 107 -20.97 16.43 22.75
CA GLY A 107 -20.60 15.04 22.78
C GLY A 107 -19.97 14.60 21.46
N ASP A 108 -19.41 13.39 21.47
CA ASP A 108 -19.08 12.67 20.24
C ASP A 108 -20.39 12.15 19.63
N GLY A 109 -20.52 12.21 18.31
CA GLY A 109 -21.69 11.67 17.64
C GLY A 109 -21.73 10.14 17.76
N GLU A 110 -22.93 9.56 17.62
CA GLU A 110 -23.11 8.11 17.73
C GLU A 110 -23.43 7.42 16.40
N LEU A 111 -23.20 8.11 15.28
CA LEU A 111 -23.59 7.64 13.95
C LEU A 111 -23.02 6.25 13.61
N ASP A 112 -21.80 5.96 14.06
CA ASP A 112 -21.10 4.69 13.91
C ASP A 112 -21.83 3.49 14.54
N LYS A 113 -22.64 3.73 15.57
CA LYS A 113 -23.47 2.70 16.24
C LYS A 113 -24.74 2.34 15.48
N TYR A 114 -25.13 3.16 14.51
CA TYR A 114 -26.41 3.03 13.80
C TYR A 114 -26.25 2.82 12.29
N LEU A 115 -25.16 3.33 11.72
CA LEU A 115 -24.89 3.23 10.29
C LEU A 115 -24.47 1.80 9.93
N GLN A 116 -25.31 1.11 9.16
CA GLN A 116 -25.09 -0.27 8.74
C GLN A 116 -24.28 -0.31 7.45
N PHE A 117 -23.20 -1.09 7.45
CA PHE A 117 -22.30 -1.29 6.33
C PHE A 117 -22.45 -2.71 5.77
N ASN A 118 -22.43 -2.79 4.45
CA ASN A 118 -22.33 -4.03 3.70
C ASN A 118 -21.10 -3.97 2.80
N LEU A 119 -20.49 -5.13 2.56
CA LEU A 119 -19.32 -5.27 1.72
C LEU A 119 -19.53 -6.42 0.74
N SER A 120 -19.31 -6.13 -0.53
CA SER A 120 -19.39 -7.07 -1.64
C SER A 120 -18.12 -7.03 -2.47
N SER A 121 -17.92 -8.06 -3.30
CA SER A 121 -16.81 -8.14 -4.24
C SER A 121 -17.30 -8.48 -5.63
N THR A 122 -16.59 -7.98 -6.63
CA THR A 122 -16.73 -8.35 -8.04
C THR A 122 -15.37 -8.82 -8.55
N PRO A 123 -15.23 -10.10 -8.97
CA PRO A 123 -16.26 -11.14 -9.02
C PRO A 123 -16.85 -11.54 -7.67
N PHE A 124 -18.11 -11.98 -7.64
CA PHE A 124 -18.81 -12.37 -6.41
C PHE A 124 -18.21 -13.61 -5.74
N GLY A 125 -18.44 -13.75 -4.43
CA GLY A 125 -18.06 -14.94 -3.65
C GLY A 125 -16.60 -14.98 -3.22
N ARG A 126 -15.86 -13.87 -3.36
CA ARG A 126 -14.46 -13.77 -2.95
C ARG A 126 -14.30 -13.53 -1.44
N LEU A 127 -15.35 -13.05 -0.77
CA LEU A 127 -15.31 -12.63 0.63
C LEU A 127 -15.82 -13.75 1.53
N SER A 128 -15.15 -13.93 2.66
CA SER A 128 -15.53 -14.85 3.71
C SER A 128 -15.51 -14.13 5.06
N THR A 129 -16.58 -14.30 5.82
CA THR A 129 -16.71 -13.86 7.20
C THR A 129 -17.09 -15.07 8.06
N GLU A 130 -16.43 -15.25 9.21
CA GLU A 130 -16.76 -16.35 10.14
C GLU A 130 -17.55 -15.88 11.36
N LEU A 131 -17.17 -14.73 11.92
CA LEU A 131 -17.73 -14.19 13.18
C LEU A 131 -18.53 -12.91 12.96
N LEU A 132 -18.61 -12.43 11.72
CA LEU A 132 -19.32 -11.21 11.34
C LEU A 132 -20.47 -11.55 10.39
N SER A 133 -21.66 -11.06 10.70
CA SER A 133 -22.82 -11.08 9.81
C SER A 133 -22.96 -9.72 9.15
N LEU A 134 -23.05 -9.69 7.81
CA LEU A 134 -23.30 -8.46 7.06
C LEU A 134 -24.79 -8.35 6.68
N PRO A 135 -25.38 -7.14 6.64
CA PRO A 135 -24.76 -5.87 7.03
C PRO A 135 -24.50 -5.78 8.55
N ALA A 136 -23.48 -5.02 8.94
CA ALA A 136 -23.10 -4.76 10.33
C ALA A 136 -22.88 -3.27 10.57
N THR A 137 -23.07 -2.80 11.80
CA THR A 137 -22.73 -1.41 12.16
C THR A 137 -21.24 -1.15 12.05
N ILE A 138 -20.84 0.10 11.79
CA ILE A 138 -19.42 0.48 11.70
C ILE A 138 -18.64 0.04 12.95
N ASP A 139 -19.23 0.19 14.14
CA ASP A 139 -18.57 -0.21 15.41
C ASP A 139 -18.31 -1.72 15.54
N ASN A 140 -19.05 -2.55 14.79
CA ASN A 140 -18.93 -4.01 14.78
C ASN A 140 -18.08 -4.52 13.60
N PHE A 141 -17.70 -3.65 12.65
CA PHE A 141 -16.73 -3.99 11.64
C PHE A 141 -15.35 -4.24 12.26
N PRO A 142 -14.51 -5.09 11.66
CA PRO A 142 -13.13 -5.27 12.09
C PRO A 142 -12.41 -3.93 12.11
N GLN A 143 -11.70 -3.63 13.21
CA GLN A 143 -11.00 -2.36 13.39
C GLN A 143 -9.47 -2.45 13.21
N SER A 144 -8.96 -3.67 13.02
CA SER A 144 -7.53 -3.91 12.79
C SER A 144 -7.30 -5.26 12.10
N ALA A 145 -6.10 -5.45 11.56
CA ALA A 145 -5.69 -6.75 11.00
C ALA A 145 -5.66 -7.90 12.04
N SER A 146 -5.59 -7.58 13.33
CA SER A 146 -5.58 -8.54 14.45
C SER A 146 -6.94 -8.74 15.12
N ASP A 147 -7.98 -8.07 14.61
CA ASP A 147 -9.32 -8.18 15.16
C ASP A 147 -9.83 -9.63 15.05
N PRO A 148 -10.45 -10.19 16.11
CA PRO A 148 -11.09 -11.50 16.03
C PRO A 148 -12.22 -11.55 15.00
N ASN A 149 -12.95 -10.44 14.81
CA ASN A 149 -13.84 -10.28 13.68
C ASN A 149 -12.98 -9.97 12.46
N TYR A 150 -13.16 -10.69 11.36
CA TYR A 150 -12.39 -10.44 10.15
C TYR A 150 -13.24 -10.64 8.91
N ILE A 151 -12.89 -9.89 7.87
CA ILE A 151 -13.32 -10.13 6.51
C ILE A 151 -12.08 -10.56 5.72
N ARG A 152 -12.09 -11.79 5.23
CA ARG A 152 -11.01 -12.32 4.39
C ARG A 152 -11.46 -12.38 2.95
N MET A 153 -10.57 -12.00 2.04
CA MET A 153 -10.72 -12.33 0.64
C MET A 153 -9.99 -13.65 0.35
N SER A 154 -10.50 -14.40 -0.61
CA SER A 154 -9.71 -15.40 -1.32
C SER A 154 -8.41 -14.77 -1.84
N PRO A 155 -7.32 -15.55 -1.98
CA PRO A 155 -6.06 -15.02 -2.48
C PRO A 155 -6.25 -14.17 -3.75
N LEU A 156 -5.49 -13.09 -3.82
CA LEU A 156 -5.40 -12.21 -4.98
C LEU A 156 -4.11 -12.57 -5.72
N ASP A 157 -4.26 -13.12 -6.92
CA ASP A 157 -3.10 -13.56 -7.71
C ASP A 157 -2.22 -12.36 -8.11
N ALA A 158 -0.95 -12.61 -8.41
CA ALA A 158 -0.06 -11.56 -8.90
C ALA A 158 -0.63 -10.90 -10.18
N GLY A 159 -0.83 -9.57 -10.13
CA GLY A 159 -1.42 -8.78 -11.21
C GLY A 159 -2.95 -8.77 -11.26
N GLU A 160 -3.63 -9.51 -10.37
CA GLU A 160 -5.09 -9.58 -10.32
C GLU A 160 -5.71 -8.32 -9.70
N GLU A 161 -6.93 -8.01 -10.15
CA GLU A 161 -7.73 -6.88 -9.68
C GLU A 161 -9.14 -7.33 -9.29
N VAL A 162 -9.64 -6.79 -8.19
CA VAL A 162 -11.00 -6.97 -7.67
C VAL A 162 -11.63 -5.63 -7.40
N THR A 163 -12.93 -5.49 -7.66
CA THR A 163 -13.70 -4.35 -7.18
C THR A 163 -14.44 -4.73 -5.91
N LEU A 164 -14.21 -3.97 -4.85
CA LEU A 164 -14.98 -4.01 -3.60
C LEU A 164 -16.10 -2.98 -3.68
N GLY A 165 -17.34 -3.44 -3.50
CA GLY A 165 -18.51 -2.58 -3.40
C GLY A 165 -18.91 -2.44 -1.95
N TRP A 166 -18.83 -1.22 -1.43
CA TRP A 166 -19.28 -0.90 -0.09
C TRP A 166 -20.60 -0.18 -0.18
N GLU A 167 -21.53 -0.58 0.67
CA GLU A 167 -22.85 0.03 0.77
C GLU A 167 -23.08 0.40 2.23
N TRP A 168 -23.74 1.53 2.46
CA TRP A 168 -24.17 1.95 3.77
C TRP A 168 -25.64 2.35 3.77
N GLU A 169 -26.29 2.13 4.90
CA GLU A 169 -27.67 2.52 5.16
C GLU A 169 -27.77 3.04 6.60
N LEU A 170 -28.40 4.19 6.79
CA LEU A 170 -28.88 4.60 8.10
C LEU A 170 -30.37 4.23 8.17
N PRO A 171 -30.76 3.24 8.99
CA PRO A 171 -32.17 2.84 9.10
C PRO A 171 -33.09 4.02 9.50
N PRO A 172 -34.38 3.97 9.13
CA PRO A 172 -35.36 5.02 9.47
C PRO A 172 -35.73 5.06 10.96
#